data_AF-A0A7W3N1G6-F1
#
_entry.id   AF-A0A7W3N1G6-F1
#
_cell.length_a   1.000
_cell.length_b   1.000
_cell.length_c   1.000
_cell.angle_alpha   90.00
_cell.angle_beta   90.00
_cell.angle_gamma   90.00
#
_symmetry.space_group_name_H-M   'P 1'
#
loop_
_entity.id
_entity.type
_entity.pdbx_description
1 polymer ?
#
loop_
_entity_poly.entity_id
_entity_poly.type
_entity_poly.pdbx_seq_one_letter_code
_entity_poly.pdbx_strand_id
1 'polypeptide(L)' 'MPTGRYASGFANTLMSKDVRLYLNAVQGQDGPTTIGTVTAALWERFGAAEPGADFTCVFSFVERF' A
#
# COMPACT_ATOMS: atom_id res chain seq x y z
N MET A 1 -19.56 -13.93 12.58
CA MET A 1 -18.37 -13.19 13.03
C MET A 1 -17.30 -13.34 11.95
N PRO A 2 -16.80 -12.27 11.31
CA PRO A 2 -15.63 -12.40 10.44
C PRO A 2 -14.45 -12.79 11.33
N THR A 3 -13.64 -13.76 10.91
CA THR A 3 -12.66 -14.49 11.73
C THR A 3 -11.44 -13.68 12.18
N GLY A 4 -11.42 -12.35 12.01
CA GLY A 4 -10.23 -11.51 12.25
C GLY A 4 -9.01 -11.94 11.43
N ARG A 5 -9.19 -12.87 10.50
CA ARG A 5 -8.15 -13.52 9.72
C ARG A 5 -8.25 -12.94 8.33
N TYR A 6 -7.45 -11.92 8.08
CA TYR A 6 -7.25 -11.38 6.74
C TYR A 6 -6.73 -12.52 5.86
N ALA A 7 -7.62 -13.09 5.05
CA ALA A 7 -7.30 -14.18 4.15
C ALA A 7 -6.51 -13.57 2.99
N SER A 8 -5.20 -13.83 2.99
CA SER A 8 -4.21 -13.26 2.09
C SER A 8 -4.50 -13.57 0.62
N GLY A 9 -5.32 -12.74 -0.02
CA GLY A 9 -5.44 -12.72 -1.47
C GLY A 9 -4.39 -11.83 -2.12
N PHE A 10 -3.93 -10.80 -1.40
CA PHE A 10 -3.08 -9.76 -1.96
C PHE A 10 -2.11 -9.18 -0.92
N ALA A 11 -0.82 -9.43 -1.12
CA ALA A 11 0.22 -8.97 -0.22
C ALA A 11 0.43 -7.45 -0.32
N ASN A 12 0.77 -6.81 0.80
CA ASN A 12 1.11 -5.40 0.88
C ASN A 12 2.31 -5.02 -0.01
N THR A 13 3.25 -5.93 -0.23
CA THR A 13 4.38 -5.75 -1.15
C THR A 13 3.92 -5.70 -2.62
N LEU A 14 2.88 -6.46 -2.98
CA LEU A 14 2.23 -6.36 -4.30
C LEU A 14 1.47 -5.04 -4.43
N MET A 15 0.75 -4.62 -3.39
CA MET A 15 0.09 -3.31 -3.38
C MET A 15 1.10 -2.16 -3.52
N SER A 16 2.20 -2.19 -2.77
CA SER A 16 3.27 -1.19 -2.85
C SER A 16 3.88 -1.12 -4.26
N LYS A 17 4.14 -2.28 -4.88
CA LYS A 17 4.58 -2.35 -6.28
C LYS A 17 3.56 -1.69 -7.22
N ASP A 18 2.28 -2.04 -7.11
CA ASP A 18 1.26 -1.56 -8.06
C ASP A 18 0.98 -0.05 -7.90
N VAL A 19 0.97 0.47 -6.67
CA VAL A 19 0.88 1.91 -6.40
C VAL A 19 2.08 2.67 -6.97
N ARG A 20 3.29 2.13 -6.84
CA ARG A 20 4.49 2.73 -7.42
C ARG A 20 4.43 2.76 -8.95
N LEU A 21 3.96 1.68 -9.58
CA LEU A 21 3.76 1.63 -11.03
C LEU A 21 2.72 2.66 -11.51
N TYR A 22 1.61 2.79 -10.78
CA TYR A 22 0.61 3.83 -11.05
C TYR A 22 1.21 5.23 -10.96
N LEU A 23 1.92 5.56 -9.86
CA LEU A 23 2.50 6.89 -9.65
C LEU A 23 3.52 7.23 -10.75
N ASN A 24 4.35 6.26 -11.15
CA ASN A 24 5.30 6.44 -12.25
C ASN A 24 4.59 6.73 -13.57
N ALA A 25 3.47 6.06 -13.86
CA ALA A 25 2.70 6.28 -15.08
C ALA A 25 2.00 7.65 -15.10
N VAL A 26 1.53 8.12 -13.94
CA VAL A 26 0.95 9.47 -13.79
C VAL A 26 2.03 10.55 -13.96
N GLN A 27 3.19 10.36 -13.31
CA GLN A 27 4.34 11.27 -13.44
C GLN A 27 4.85 11.36 -14.87
N GLY A 28 4.94 10.23 -15.58
CA GLY A 28 5.38 10.19 -16.98
C GLY A 28 4.44 10.91 -17.96
N GLN A 29 3.27 11.33 -17.51
CA GLN A 29 2.27 12.07 -18.29
C GLN A 29 2.02 13.48 -17.71
N ASP A 30 2.91 13.98 -16.84
CA ASP A 30 2.77 15.27 -16.15
C ASP A 30 1.43 15.42 -15.38
N GLY A 31 0.88 14.30 -14.91
CA GLY A 31 -0.38 14.27 -14.18
C GLY A 31 -0.24 14.67 -12.71
N PRO A 32 -1.36 14.92 -11.99
CA PRO A 32 -1.33 15.26 -10.57
C PRO A 32 -0.79 14.13 -9.68
N THR A 33 0.15 14.42 -8.78
CA THR A 33 0.86 13.38 -7.99
C THR A 33 0.66 13.46 -6.49
N THR A 34 0.13 14.56 -5.93
CA THR A 34 0.18 14.84 -4.49
C THR A 34 -0.34 13.70 -3.62
N ILE A 35 -1.54 13.18 -3.92
CA ILE A 35 -2.13 12.06 -3.16
C ILE A 35 -1.42 10.74 -3.46
N GLY A 36 -1.01 10.53 -4.72
CA GLY A 36 -0.27 9.34 -5.12
C GLY A 36 1.06 9.19 -4.38
N THR A 37 1.80 10.28 -4.18
CA THR A 37 3.06 10.30 -3.44
C THR A 37 2.87 9.93 -1.96
N VAL A 38 1.86 10.51 -1.29
CA VAL A 38 1.54 10.17 0.10
C VAL A 38 1.13 8.70 0.22
N THR A 39 0.31 8.23 -0.72
CA THR A 39 -0.17 6.85 -0.76
C THR A 39 0.99 5.86 -0.99
N ALA A 40 1.89 6.16 -1.93
CA ALA A 40 3.07 5.34 -2.21
C ALA A 40 3.98 5.24 -0.97
N ALA A 41 4.27 6.37 -0.32
CA ALA A 41 5.09 6.39 0.88
C ALA A 41 4.48 5.55 2.03
N LEU A 42 3.16 5.58 2.20
CA LEU A 42 2.47 4.71 3.17
C LEU A 42 2.69 3.22 2.85
N TRP A 43 2.46 2.82 1.60
CA TRP A 43 2.60 1.42 1.20
C TRP A 43 4.04 0.92 1.24
N GLU A 44 5.02 1.75 0.89
CA GLU A 44 6.44 1.43 1.04
C GLU A 44 6.81 1.19 2.51
N ARG A 45 6.37 2.07 3.42
CA ARG A 45 6.59 1.90 4.87
C ARG A 45 5.92 0.64 5.39
N PHE A 46 4.70 0.36 4.98
CA PHE A 46 3.97 -0.83 5.42
C PHE A 46 4.62 -2.12 4.88
N GLY A 47 4.96 -2.15 3.59
CA GLY A 47 5.64 -3.29 2.97
C GLY A 47 7.02 -3.57 3.57
N ALA A 48 7.74 -2.53 3.99
CA ALA A 48 9.02 -2.67 4.68
C ALA A 48 8.88 -3.17 6.13
N ALA A 49 7.86 -2.69 6.86
CA ALA A 49 7.63 -3.04 8.25
C ALA A 49 7.05 -4.46 8.43
N GLU A 50 6.13 -4.87 7.55
CA GLU A 50 5.43 -6.16 7.64
C GLU A 50 5.40 -6.88 6.28
N PRO A 51 6.53 -7.33 5.73
CA PRO A 51 6.57 -7.90 4.37
C PRO A 51 5.64 -9.10 4.20
N GLY A 52 4.79 -9.05 3.17
CA GLY A 52 3.88 -10.15 2.84
C GLY A 52 2.59 -10.19 3.66
N ALA A 53 2.38 -9.23 4.57
CA ALA A 53 1.09 -9.05 5.24
C ALA A 53 -0.01 -8.77 4.22
N ASP A 54 -1.24 -9.17 4.51
CA ASP A 54 -2.38 -8.81 3.67
C ASP A 54 -2.53 -7.28 3.62
N PHE A 55 -2.81 -6.73 2.44
CA PHE A 55 -2.88 -5.28 2.26
C PHE A 55 -3.94 -4.62 3.15
N THR A 56 -5.00 -5.34 3.55
CA THR A 56 -6.04 -4.82 4.44
C THR A 56 -5.57 -4.56 5.88
N CYS A 57 -4.45 -5.16 6.30
CA CYS A 57 -3.79 -4.84 7.58
C CYS A 57 -3.24 -3.41 7.64
N VAL A 58 -3.27 -2.66 6.53
CA VAL A 58 -2.90 -1.23 6.51
C VAL A 58 -3.72 -0.41 7.50
N PHE A 59 -4.98 -0.78 7.76
CA PHE A 59 -5.82 -0.12 8.78
C PHE A 59 -5.17 -0.18 10.16
N SER A 60 -4.77 -1.38 10.59
CA SER A 60 -4.11 -1.56 11.88
C SER A 60 -2.69 -0.98 11.91
N PHE A 61 -2.02 -0.87 10.75
CA PHE A 61 -0.70 -0.27 10.62
C PHE A 61 -0.74 1.25 10.83
N VAL A 62 -1.73 1.94 10.27
CA VAL A 62 -1.82 3.42 10.40
C VAL A 62 -2.17 3.88 11.80
N GLU A 63 -2.89 3.09 12.60
CA GLU A 63 -3.20 3.40 14.00
C GLU A 63 -1.98 3.33 14.94
N ARG A 64 -0.84 2.80 14.47
CA ARG A 64 0.41 2.70 15.25
C ARG A 64 1.33 3.91 15.06
N PHE A 65 0.91 4.88 14.27
CA PHE A 65 1.59 6.17 14.05
C PHE A 65 0.87 7.30 14.77
#